data_AF-A0A955X9P4-F1
#
_entry.id   AF-A0A955X9P4-F1
#
_cell.length_a   1.000
_cell.length_b   1.000
_cell.length_c   1.000
_cell.angle_alpha   90.00
_cell.angle_beta   90.00
_cell.angle_gamma   90.00
#
_symmetry.space_group_name_H-M   'P 1'
#
loop_
_entity.id
_entity.type
_entity.pdbx_description
1 polymer ?
#
loop_
_entity_poly.entity_id
_entity_poly.type
_entity_poly.pdbx_seq_one_letter_code
_entity_poly.pdbx_strand_id
1 'polypeptide(L)'
;TSASKVQLPSSTSELTLKMSISVAVGMEEMFVEDEPVGRLDKGALVGLDEARFHPRLEETLKRVRAERLAKNEQKKDADEVILFIADRRLEFNTIDRVMKTCARAGFTKFRFAVSKK
;
A
#
# COMPACT_ATOMS: atom_id res chain seq x y z
N THR A 1 -29.84 37.07 -31.98
CA THR A 1 -29.84 35.75 -31.31
C THR A 1 -28.40 35.36 -31.02
N SER A 2 -27.90 35.73 -29.84
CA SER A 2 -26.47 35.64 -29.49
C SER A 2 -26.15 34.27 -28.89
N ALA A 3 -25.78 33.32 -29.73
CA ALA A 3 -25.27 32.00 -29.34
C ALA A 3 -23.72 31.92 -29.34
N SER A 4 -23.02 33.06 -29.29
CA SER A 4 -21.57 33.13 -29.56
C SER A 4 -20.70 33.37 -28.31
N LYS A 5 -21.20 33.12 -27.11
CA LYS A 5 -20.44 33.35 -25.86
C LYS A 5 -20.61 32.25 -24.82
N VAL A 6 -20.58 31.00 -25.26
CA VAL A 6 -20.51 29.85 -24.35
C VAL A 6 -19.08 29.34 -24.36
N GLN A 7 -18.31 29.73 -23.33
CA GLN A 7 -17.06 29.07 -23.00
C GLN A 7 -17.40 27.86 -22.13
N LEU A 8 -17.22 26.68 -22.69
CA LEU A 8 -17.37 25.44 -21.93
C LEU A 8 -16.22 25.37 -20.91
N PRO A 9 -16.49 25.11 -19.62
CA PRO A 9 -15.43 24.85 -18.67
C PRO A 9 -14.71 23.56 -19.09
N SER A 10 -13.38 23.61 -19.20
CA SER A 10 -12.58 22.40 -19.37
C SER A 10 -12.63 21.63 -18.06
N SER A 11 -13.49 20.61 -17.99
CA SER A 11 -13.44 19.65 -16.89
C SER A 11 -12.18 18.80 -17.05
N THR A 12 -11.09 19.24 -16.43
CA THR A 12 -9.99 18.35 -16.07
C THR A 12 -10.31 17.80 -14.70
N SER A 13 -11.31 16.91 -14.63
CA SER A 13 -11.40 15.99 -13.50
C SER A 13 -10.22 15.02 -13.62
N GLU A 14 -9.03 15.50 -13.29
CA GLU A 14 -7.92 14.65 -12.91
C GLU A 14 -8.37 13.98 -11.62
N LEU A 15 -9.01 12.83 -11.75
CA LEU A 15 -9.08 11.87 -10.66
C LEU A 15 -7.62 11.56 -10.35
N THR A 16 -7.03 12.32 -9.44
CA THR A 16 -5.63 12.13 -9.07
C THR A 16 -5.60 10.72 -8.50
N LEU A 17 -5.12 9.76 -9.32
CA LEU A 17 -4.85 8.41 -8.89
C LEU A 17 -3.83 8.57 -7.78
N LYS A 18 -4.31 8.60 -6.53
CA LYS A 18 -3.44 8.66 -5.37
C LYS A 18 -2.70 7.33 -5.36
N MET A 19 -1.48 7.39 -5.91
CA MET A 19 -0.59 6.24 -6.02
C MET A 19 -0.39 5.68 -4.63
N SER A 20 -0.88 4.46 -4.42
CA SER A 20 -0.73 3.72 -3.17
C SER A 20 0.27 2.60 -3.36
N ILE A 21 1.00 2.25 -2.30
CA ILE A 21 1.78 1.01 -2.26
C ILE A 21 0.85 -0.08 -1.72
N SER A 22 0.65 -1.11 -2.52
CA SER A 22 -0.14 -2.28 -2.19
C SER A 22 0.65 -3.22 -1.28
N VAL A 23 0.04 -3.61 -0.19
CA VAL A 23 0.58 -4.61 0.75
C VAL A 23 -0.48 -5.69 0.86
N ALA A 24 -0.20 -6.86 0.29
CA ALA A 24 -1.09 -8.00 0.29
C ALA A 24 -0.61 -9.06 1.28
N VAL A 25 -1.50 -9.48 2.18
CA VAL A 25 -1.23 -10.49 3.20
C VAL A 25 -2.19 -11.65 2.99
N GLY A 26 -1.64 -12.79 2.57
CA GLY A 26 -2.36 -14.05 2.44
C GLY A 26 -2.09 -15.00 3.61
N MET A 27 -2.66 -16.20 3.53
CA MET A 27 -2.44 -17.25 4.55
C MET A 27 -1.07 -17.92 4.46
N GLU A 28 -0.46 -17.91 3.26
CA GLU A 28 0.81 -18.60 2.98
C GLU A 28 1.93 -17.64 2.59
N GLU A 29 1.59 -16.50 1.98
CA GLU A 29 2.58 -15.56 1.45
C GLU A 29 2.11 -14.12 1.62
N MET A 30 3.08 -13.23 1.71
CA MET A 30 2.91 -11.77 1.73
C MET A 30 3.63 -11.15 0.54
N PHE A 31 2.99 -10.15 -0.04
CA PHE A 31 3.52 -9.36 -1.14
C PHE A 31 3.48 -7.87 -0.81
N VAL A 32 4.48 -7.15 -1.29
CA VAL A 32 4.46 -5.70 -1.40
C VAL A 32 4.58 -5.40 -2.89
N GLU A 33 3.54 -4.78 -3.46
CA GLU A 33 3.38 -4.73 -4.92
C GLU A 33 3.44 -6.14 -5.52
N ASP A 34 4.43 -6.42 -6.37
CA ASP A 34 4.64 -7.73 -6.99
C ASP A 34 5.78 -8.53 -6.31
N GLU A 35 6.35 -8.03 -5.21
CA GLU A 35 7.50 -8.65 -4.56
C GLU A 35 7.12 -9.49 -3.33
N PRO A 36 7.49 -10.79 -3.28
CA PRO A 36 7.26 -11.63 -2.12
C PRO A 36 8.21 -11.26 -0.96
N VAL A 37 7.64 -10.77 0.14
CA VAL A 37 8.40 -10.35 1.33
C VAL A 37 8.64 -11.51 2.29
N GLY A 38 7.72 -12.48 2.35
CA GLY A 38 7.84 -13.60 3.25
C GLY A 38 6.72 -14.62 3.13
N ARG A 39 6.97 -15.79 3.71
CA ARG A 39 5.98 -16.85 3.87
C ARG A 39 5.32 -16.76 5.23
N LEU A 40 4.04 -17.07 5.25
CA LEU A 40 3.22 -17.28 6.43
C LEU A 40 2.88 -18.78 6.49
N ASP A 41 2.68 -19.32 7.68
CA ASP A 41 2.10 -20.65 7.87
C ASP A 41 0.77 -20.47 8.58
N LYS A 42 -0.32 -20.84 7.90
CA LYS A 42 -1.70 -20.66 8.38
C LYS A 42 -2.03 -19.25 8.83
N GLY A 43 -1.47 -18.23 8.18
CA GLY A 43 -1.69 -16.83 8.52
C GLY A 43 -0.89 -16.33 9.73
N ALA A 44 -0.01 -17.16 10.30
CA ALA A 44 0.99 -16.76 11.26
C ALA A 44 2.35 -16.55 10.56
N LEU A 45 3.13 -15.57 11.04
CA LEU A 45 4.49 -15.36 10.56
C LEU A 45 5.38 -16.50 11.10
N VAL A 46 5.79 -17.43 10.24
CA VAL A 46 6.59 -18.61 10.64
C VAL A 46 7.98 -18.56 10.02
N GLY A 47 9.00 -18.88 10.83
CA GLY A 47 10.42 -18.83 10.42
C GLY A 47 11.00 -17.43 10.26
N LEU A 48 10.21 -16.43 10.59
CA LEU A 48 10.48 -15.01 10.46
C LEU A 48 10.33 -14.45 11.87
N ASP A 49 11.41 -14.53 12.66
CA ASP A 49 11.49 -13.81 13.94
C ASP A 49 10.97 -12.38 13.70
N GLU A 50 10.24 -11.78 14.64
CA GLU A 50 9.89 -10.36 14.56
C GLU A 50 11.13 -9.51 14.19
N ALA A 51 12.29 -9.93 14.69
CA ALA A 51 13.60 -9.35 14.40
C ALA A 51 14.07 -9.47 12.93
N ARG A 52 13.56 -10.41 12.12
CA ARG A 52 13.93 -10.58 10.70
C ARG A 52 12.84 -10.13 9.74
N PHE A 53 11.58 -10.33 10.11
CA PHE A 53 10.45 -9.93 9.28
C PHE A 53 10.27 -8.42 9.23
N HIS A 54 10.26 -7.77 10.39
CA HIS A 54 10.01 -6.34 10.45
C HIS A 54 11.06 -5.55 9.68
N PRO A 55 12.38 -5.86 9.79
CA PRO A 55 13.38 -5.17 8.99
C PRO A 55 13.24 -5.43 7.49
N ARG A 56 12.92 -6.67 7.07
CA ARG A 56 12.78 -6.99 5.65
C ARG A 56 11.58 -6.29 5.01
N LEU A 57 10.44 -6.27 5.68
CA LEU A 57 9.26 -5.55 5.22
C LEU A 57 9.53 -4.03 5.20
N GLU A 58 10.17 -3.49 6.23
CA GLU A 58 10.56 -2.09 6.31
C GLU A 58 11.53 -1.69 5.19
N GLU A 59 12.53 -2.51 4.91
CA GLU A 59 13.50 -2.30 3.82
C GLU A 59 12.83 -2.36 2.45
N THR A 60 11.96 -3.36 2.24
CA THR A 60 11.20 -3.50 0.99
C THR A 60 10.34 -2.25 0.74
N LEU A 61 9.61 -1.79 1.76
CA LEU A 61 8.79 -0.58 1.66
C LEU A 61 9.62 0.68 1.39
N LYS A 62 10.78 0.83 2.04
CA LYS A 62 11.70 1.95 1.79
C LYS A 62 12.29 1.92 0.39
N ARG A 63 12.65 0.73 -0.12
CA ARG A 63 13.15 0.55 -1.49
C ARG A 63 12.08 0.90 -2.52
N VAL A 64 10.87 0.34 -2.38
CA VAL A 64 9.74 0.65 -3.28
C VAL A 64 9.43 2.15 -3.27
N ARG A 65 9.46 2.79 -2.10
CA ARG A 65 9.34 4.25 -1.98
C ARG A 65 10.43 5.00 -2.75
N ALA A 66 11.69 4.60 -2.58
CA ALA A 66 12.82 5.22 -3.27
C ALA A 66 12.72 5.06 -4.80
N GLU A 67 12.29 3.89 -5.28
CA GLU A 67 12.07 3.61 -6.70
C GLU A 67 10.96 4.50 -7.29
N ARG A 68 9.84 4.65 -6.58
CA ARG A 68 8.74 5.53 -7.02
C ARG A 68 9.12 7.01 -7.06
N LEU A 69 9.94 7.46 -6.10
CA LEU A 69 10.51 8.81 -6.12
C LEU A 69 11.47 8.98 -7.31
N ALA A 70 12.31 7.99 -7.61
CA ALA A 70 13.24 8.03 -8.74
C ALA A 70 12.52 8.05 -10.10
N LYS A 71 11.37 7.36 -10.22
CA LYS A 71 10.53 7.34 -11.42
C LYS A 71 9.64 8.58 -11.58
N ASN A 72 9.70 9.55 -10.66
CA ASN A 72 8.78 10.70 -10.59
C ASN A 72 7.29 10.32 -10.53
N GLU A 73 6.96 9.08 -10.17
CA GLU A 73 5.58 8.60 -10.03
C GLU A 73 4.90 9.17 -8.78
N GLN A 74 5.68 9.74 -7.86
CA GLN A 74 5.19 10.30 -6.62
C GLN A 74 5.95 11.60 -6.30
N LYS A 75 5.20 12.69 -6.04
CA LYS A 75 5.77 13.94 -5.54
C LYS A 75 6.26 13.73 -4.10
N LYS A 76 7.35 14.39 -3.73
CA LYS A 76 7.99 14.28 -2.40
C LYS A 76 7.05 14.62 -1.23
N ASP A 77 6.03 15.42 -1.49
CA ASP A 77 4.98 15.85 -0.54
C ASP A 77 3.62 15.15 -0.73
N ALA A 78 3.56 14.14 -1.61
CA ALA A 78 2.32 13.39 -1.78
C ALA A 78 2.10 12.47 -0.58
N ASP A 79 0.89 12.53 -0.01
CA ASP A 79 0.42 11.58 1.00
C ASP A 79 0.67 10.14 0.55
N GLU A 80 1.64 9.47 1.16
CA GLU A 80 1.95 8.07 0.85
C GLU A 80 0.92 7.19 1.56
N VAL A 81 0.10 6.51 0.77
CA VAL A 81 -0.99 5.68 1.28
C VAL A 81 -0.67 4.22 1.01
N ILE A 82 -0.78 3.38 2.05
CA ILE A 82 -0.74 1.92 1.88
C ILE A 82 -2.12 1.42 1.51
N LEU A 83 -2.24 0.69 0.40
CA LEU A 83 -3.41 -0.14 0.11
C LEU A 83 -3.20 -1.51 0.77
N PHE A 84 -3.84 -1.72 1.91
CA PHE A 84 -3.73 -2.95 2.67
C PHE A 84 -4.80 -3.96 2.22
N ILE A 85 -4.34 -5.09 1.69
CA ILE A 85 -5.17 -6.20 1.21
C ILE A 85 -4.89 -7.38 2.13
N ALA A 86 -5.87 -7.85 2.88
CA ALA A 86 -5.69 -8.95 3.82
C ALA A 86 -6.72 -10.06 3.57
N ASP A 87 -6.27 -11.31 3.61
CA ASP A 87 -7.16 -12.46 3.67
C ASP A 87 -8.02 -12.37 4.94
N ARG A 88 -9.33 -12.57 4.78
CA ARG A 88 -10.31 -12.48 5.87
C ARG A 88 -10.07 -13.49 7.00
N ARG A 89 -9.37 -14.59 6.71
CA ARG A 89 -9.05 -15.64 7.68
C ARG A 89 -7.85 -15.30 8.57
N LEU A 90 -7.16 -14.19 8.30
CA LEU A 90 -6.03 -13.76 9.12
C LEU A 90 -6.48 -13.34 10.52
N GLU A 91 -5.71 -13.78 11.50
CA GLU A 91 -5.84 -13.30 12.87
C GLU A 91 -5.52 -11.80 12.95
N PHE A 92 -6.28 -11.08 13.77
CA PHE A 92 -6.10 -9.64 13.96
C PHE A 92 -4.67 -9.30 14.40
N ASN A 93 -4.04 -10.16 15.20
CA ASN A 93 -2.67 -9.97 15.67
C ASN A 93 -1.66 -9.89 14.49
N THR A 94 -1.81 -10.74 13.47
CA THR A 94 -0.97 -10.69 12.27
C THR A 94 -1.17 -9.37 11.53
N ILE A 95 -2.43 -8.95 11.35
CA ILE A 95 -2.77 -7.68 10.68
C ILE A 95 -2.16 -6.50 11.45
N ASP A 96 -2.35 -6.43 12.76
CA ASP A 96 -1.84 -5.37 13.63
C ASP A 96 -0.30 -5.28 13.59
N ARG A 97 0.40 -6.43 13.63
CA ARG A 97 1.87 -6.45 13.50
C ARG A 97 2.35 -5.92 12.17
N VAL A 98 1.73 -6.33 11.07
CA VAL A 98 2.10 -5.84 9.73
C VAL A 98 1.84 -4.33 9.63
N MET A 99 0.68 -3.86 10.08
CA MET A 99 0.35 -2.44 10.10
C MET A 99 1.34 -1.61 10.92
N LYS A 100 1.71 -2.09 12.12
CA LYS A 100 2.75 -1.46 12.95
C LYS A 100 4.10 -1.38 12.24
N THR A 101 4.44 -2.38 11.46
CA THR A 101 5.68 -2.38 10.64
C THR A 101 5.63 -1.32 9.56
N CYS A 102 4.53 -1.23 8.83
CA CYS A 102 4.32 -0.19 7.83
C CYS A 102 4.39 1.21 8.45
N ALA A 103 3.80 1.39 9.64
CA ALA A 103 3.89 2.64 10.40
C ALA A 103 5.33 2.98 10.81
N ARG A 104 6.11 1.99 11.29
CA ARG A 104 7.54 2.16 11.58
C ARG A 104 8.35 2.54 10.34
N ALA A 105 7.96 2.07 9.16
CA ALA A 105 8.57 2.43 7.88
C ALA A 105 8.20 3.86 7.41
N GLY A 106 7.31 4.56 8.13
CA GLY A 106 6.92 5.94 7.85
C GLY A 106 5.56 6.09 7.16
N PHE A 107 4.82 5.00 6.94
CA PHE A 107 3.50 5.03 6.31
C PHE A 107 2.40 5.12 7.36
N THR A 108 1.76 6.29 7.47
CA THR A 108 0.71 6.54 8.49
C THR A 108 -0.71 6.47 7.93
N LYS A 109 -0.87 6.49 6.61
CA LYS A 109 -2.17 6.48 5.94
C LYS A 109 -2.43 5.11 5.32
N PHE A 110 -3.55 4.50 5.68
CA PHE A 110 -3.95 3.18 5.19
C PHE A 110 -5.31 3.25 4.49
N ARG A 111 -5.45 2.51 3.40
CA ARG A 111 -6.69 2.18 2.73
C ARG A 111 -6.84 0.68 2.76
N PHE A 112 -7.97 0.20 3.26
CA PHE A 112 -8.24 -1.24 3.30
C PHE A 112 -9.01 -1.64 2.04
N ALA A 113 -8.48 -2.62 1.31
CA ALA A 113 -9.25 -3.27 0.27
C ALA A 113 -10.29 -4.18 0.93
N VAL A 114 -11.55 -4.01 0.54
CA VAL A 114 -12.66 -4.84 1.01
C VAL A 114 -13.23 -5.59 -0.19
N SER A 115 -13.42 -6.90 -0.06
CA SER A 115 -14.23 -7.63 -1.01
C SER A 115 -15.68 -7.23 -0.79
N LYS A 116 -16.36 -6.73 -1.83
CA LYS A 116 -17.82 -6.68 -1.82
C LYS A 116 -18.33 -8.12 -1.76
N LYS A 117 -19.32 -8.33 -0.88
CA LYS A 117 -20.01 -9.61 -0.72
C LYS A 117 -20.93 -9.86 -1.90
#